data_AF-A0A1G4Y373-F1
#
_entry.id   AF-A0A1G4Y373-F1
#
_cell.length_a   1.000
_cell.length_b   1.000
_cell.length_c   1.000
_cell.angle_alpha   90.00
_cell.angle_beta   90.00
_cell.angle_gamma   90.00
#
_symmetry.space_group_name_H-M   'P 1'
#
loop_
_entity.id
_entity.type
_entity.pdbx_description
1 polymer ?
#
loop_
_entity_poly.entity_id
_entity_poly.type
_entity_poly.pdbx_seq_one_letter_code
_entity_poly.pdbx_strand_id
1 'polypeptide(L)' 'MAFVLAGCGVALLPLWLVQTALDSHRLIHLLPEYRFAQQGGYAVYADAQHQPAKVRAFVDFLRARLA' A
#
# COMPACT_ATOMS: atom_id res chain seq x y z
N MET A 1 -4.28 10.17 -7.24
CA MET A 1 -3.13 10.56 -8.09
C MET A 1 -3.42 11.75 -9.03
N ALA A 2 -4.65 11.93 -9.55
CA ALA A 2 -4.94 13.02 -10.50
C ALA A 2 -4.51 14.42 -10.03
N PHE A 3 -4.74 14.75 -8.75
CA PHE A 3 -4.36 16.04 -8.16
C PHE A 3 -2.85 16.37 -8.29
N VAL A 4 -1.97 15.43 -7.89
CA VAL A 4 -0.52 15.64 -7.96
C VAL A 4 0.02 15.60 -9.39
N LEU A 5 -0.60 14.79 -10.26
CA LEU A 5 -0.23 14.73 -11.68
C LEU A 5 -0.66 15.98 -12.45
N ALA A 6 -1.69 16.68 -11.98
CA ALA A 6 -2.12 17.96 -12.53
C ALA A 6 -1.28 19.14 -12.01
N GLY A 7 -0.27 18.89 -11.15
CA GLY A 7 0.57 19.95 -10.57
C GLY A 7 -0.15 20.83 -9.56
N CYS A 8 -1.28 20.38 -9.01
CA CYS A 8 -2.10 21.18 -8.10
C CYS A 8 -1.56 21.24 -6.65
N GLY A 9 -0.44 20.56 -6.34
CA GLY A 9 0.19 20.60 -5.04
C GLY A 9 0.92 19.30 -4.68
N VAL A 10 1.10 19.08 -3.37
CA VAL A 10 1.80 17.93 -2.79
C VAL A 10 0.81 16.99 -2.10
N ALA A 11 1.11 15.68 -2.07
CA ALA A 11 0.30 14.70 -1.36
C ALA A 11 1.17 13.59 -0.75
N LEU A 12 0.73 13.08 0.40
CA LEU A 12 1.29 11.87 1.00
C LEU A 12 0.62 10.64 0.38
N LEU A 13 1.36 9.87 -0.41
CA LEU A 13 0.85 8.72 -1.15
C LEU A 13 1.75 7.49 -0.92
N PRO A 14 1.20 6.27 -0.91
CA PRO A 14 2.00 5.06 -0.83
C PRO A 14 2.96 4.93 -2.02
N LEU A 15 4.21 4.52 -1.77
CA LEU A 15 5.25 4.44 -2.81
C LEU A 15 4.85 3.51 -3.96
N TRP A 16 4.26 2.35 -3.66
CA TRP A 16 3.81 1.38 -4.66
C TRP A 16 2.79 1.96 -5.65
N LEU A 17 2.02 2.98 -5.24
CA LEU A 17 1.03 3.63 -6.09
C LEU A 17 1.68 4.61 -7.07
N VAL A 18 2.78 5.26 -6.67
CA VAL A 18 3.39 6.36 -7.41
C VAL A 18 4.71 5.99 -8.11
N GLN A 19 5.20 4.77 -7.94
CA GLN A 19 6.50 4.33 -8.44
C GLN A 19 6.69 4.63 -9.94
N THR A 20 5.75 4.23 -10.80
CA THR A 20 5.82 4.52 -12.25
C THR A 20 5.89 6.01 -12.56
N ALA A 21 5.24 6.86 -11.78
CA ALA A 21 5.25 8.30 -11.99
C ALA A 21 6.57 8.95 -11.51
N LEU A 22 7.22 8.36 -10.50
CA LEU A 22 8.57 8.75 -10.08
C LEU A 22 9.61 8.31 -11.12
N ASP A 23 9.51 7.06 -11.60
CA ASP A 23 10.42 6.51 -12.61
C ASP A 23 10.34 7.28 -13.94
N SER A 24 9.14 7.78 -14.29
CA SER A 24 8.91 8.62 -15.48
C SER A 24 9.17 10.11 -15.25
N HIS A 25 9.72 10.50 -14.09
CA HIS A 25 9.99 11.90 -13.71
C HIS A 25 8.76 12.83 -13.77
N ARG A 26 7.54 12.27 -13.73
CA ARG A 26 6.30 13.06 -13.65
C ARG A 26 5.99 13.51 -12.23
N LEU A 27 6.55 12.82 -11.24
CA LEU A 27 6.54 13.20 -9.83
C LEU A 27 7.96 13.24 -9.31
N ILE A 28 8.16 13.99 -8.24
CA ILE A 28 9.41 14.04 -7.48
C ILE A 28 9.13 13.65 -6.01
N HIS A 29 10.07 12.94 -5.39
CA HIS A 29 9.96 12.60 -3.98
C HIS A 29 10.39 13.79 -3.12
N LEU A 30 9.46 14.29 -2.29
CA LEU A 30 9.70 15.41 -1.39
C LEU A 30 10.01 14.90 0.02
N LEU A 31 10.88 15.63 0.74
CA LEU A 31 11.29 15.33 2.12
C LEU A 31 11.83 13.89 2.30
N PRO A 32 12.85 13.48 1.53
CA PRO A 32 13.34 12.10 1.52
C PRO A 32 13.94 11.64 2.86
N GLU A 33 14.23 12.56 3.77
CA GLU A 33 14.73 12.28 5.13
C GLU A 33 13.60 12.04 6.14
N TYR A 34 12.38 12.49 5.84
CA TYR A 34 11.24 12.32 6.73
C TYR A 34 10.60 10.94 6.50
N ARG A 35 10.32 10.23 7.60
CA ARG A 35 9.63 8.93 7.56
C ARG A 35 8.30 9.08 8.27
N PHE A 36 7.22 8.96 7.51
CA PHE A 36 5.88 8.85 8.08
C PHE A 36 5.70 7.50 8.76
N ALA A 37 4.77 7.44 9.72
CA ALA A 37 4.43 6.21 10.39
C ALA A 37 4.08 5.12 9.37
N GLN A 38 4.64 3.93 9.54
CA GLN A 38 4.35 2.82 8.64
C GLN A 38 2.89 2.42 8.75
N GLN A 39 2.21 2.37 7.61
CA GLN A 39 0.83 1.91 7.51
C GLN A 39 0.84 0.48 6.98
N GLY A 40 0.47 -0.47 7.84
CA GLY A 40 0.33 -1.88 7.48
C GLY A 40 -1.02 -2.17 6.83
N GLY A 41 -1.05 -3.13 5.91
CA GLY A 41 -2.28 -3.78 5.48
C GLY A 41 -2.66 -4.89 6.46
N TYR A 42 -3.96 -5.04 6.76
CA TYR A 42 -4.46 -6.05 7.70
C TYR A 42 -5.51 -6.92 7.02
N ALA A 43 -5.38 -8.23 7.16
CA ALA A 43 -6.46 -9.16 6.86
C ALA A 43 -7.32 -9.33 8.13
N VAL A 44 -8.55 -8.83 8.09
CA VAL A 44 -9.49 -8.90 9.22
C VAL A 44 -10.61 -9.88 8.87
N TYR A 45 -10.88 -10.82 9.77
CA TYR A 45 -11.92 -11.83 9.63
C TYR A 45 -12.52 -12.13 11.01
N ALA A 46 -13.77 -12.61 11.04
CA ALA A 46 -14.46 -12.91 12.29
C ALA A 46 -13.72 -13.98 13.08
N ASP A 47 -13.63 -13.78 14.40
CA ASP A 47 -13.10 -14.80 15.30
C ASP A 47 -14.12 -15.93 15.43
N ALA A 48 -13.85 -17.02 14.74
CA ALA A 48 -14.65 -18.23 14.78
C ALA A 48 -13.83 -19.34 15.45
N GLN A 49 -14.44 -20.06 16.40
CA GLN A 49 -13.83 -21.23 17.06
C GLN A 49 -13.16 -22.20 16.07
N HIS A 50 -13.73 -22.33 14.87
CA HIS A 50 -13.14 -23.05 13.75
C HIS A 50 -13.11 -22.15 12.51
N GLN A 51 -11.94 -21.60 12.20
CA GLN A 51 -11.72 -20.88 10.94
C GLN A 51 -11.88 -21.86 9.76
N PRO A 52 -12.80 -21.61 8.81
CA PRO A 52 -12.96 -22.48 7.65
C PRO A 52 -11.64 -22.62 6.89
N ALA A 53 -11.28 -23.85 6.48
CA ALA A 53 -10.02 -24.13 5.81
C ALA A 53 -9.78 -23.25 4.57
N LYS A 54 -10.85 -22.90 3.83
CA LYS A 54 -10.80 -21.98 2.69
C LYS A 54 -10.30 -20.58 3.04
N VAL A 55 -10.68 -20.04 4.21
CA VAL A 55 -10.27 -18.70 4.66
C VAL A 55 -8.80 -18.73 5.02
N ARG A 56 -8.37 -19.76 5.76
CA ARG A 56 -6.96 -19.96 6.10
C ARG A 56 -6.09 -20.08 4.85
N ALA A 57 -6.47 -20.95 3.92
CA ALA A 57 -5.75 -21.12 2.66
C ALA A 57 -5.64 -19.81 1.86
N PHE A 58 -6.69 -18.99 1.84
CA PHE A 58 -6.65 -17.69 1.18
C PHE A 58 -5.74 -16.68 1.90
N VAL A 59 -5.80 -16.61 3.24
CA VAL A 59 -4.91 -15.76 4.03
C VAL A 59 -3.45 -16.18 3.86
N ASP A 60 -3.17 -17.48 3.84
CA ASP A 60 -1.82 -18.01 3.61
C ASP A 60 -1.33 -17.68 2.20
N PHE A 61 -2.20 -17.79 1.19
CA PHE A 61 -1.90 -17.36 -0.18
C PHE A 61 -1.58 -15.86 -0.25
N LEU A 62 -2.38 -15.02 0.39
CA LEU A 62 -2.14 -13.57 0.43
C LEU A 62 -0.83 -13.25 1.14
N ARG A 63 -0.54 -13.91 2.26
CA ARG A 63 0.72 -13.73 3.00
C ARG A 63 1.92 -14.10 2.14
N ALA A 64 1.85 -15.17 1.36
CA ALA A 64 2.95 -15.58 0.47
C ALA A 64 3.18 -14.62 -0.71
N ARG A 65 2.18 -13.81 -1.10
CA ARG A 65 2.26 -12.93 -2.28
C ARG A 65 2.41 -11.45 -1.97
N LEU A 66 2.02 -11.04 -0.76
CA LEU A 66 2.08 -9.66 -0.29
C LEU A 66 3.24 -9.42 0.71
N ALA A 67 3.97 -10.47 1.10
CA ALA A 67 5.18 -10.38 1.91
C ALA A 67 6.40 -9.97 1.08
#